data_AF-A0A7J8LBA7-F1
#
_entry.id   AF-A0A7J8LBA7-F1
#
_cell.length_a   1.000
_cell.length_b   1.000
_cell.length_c   1.000
_cell.angle_alpha   90.00
_cell.angle_beta   90.00
_cell.angle_gamma   90.00
#
_symmetry.space_group_name_H-M   'P 1'
#
loop_
_entity.id
_entity.type
_entity.pdbx_description
1 polymer ?
#
loop_
_entity_poly.entity_id
_entity_poly.type
_entity_poly.pdbx_seq_one_letter_code
_entity_poly.pdbx_strand_id
1 'polypeptide(L)'
;VSLERTDRLRLHGSQEKRFNPVTSGIRTIGCKGTVGMSKEEFEQRWARKSLREMLSTVDEHVEKLEESMEDAKELYNALGESIDDLREQFRDFVIMCLTFNRDNMQKLLDSERKKLTERNDAFKAMVMALKEETMATTMALSIRINELEGELALCQEVVGERVSSVVFSYEDVLKPKEFVGTRSACNMVNFLWRIENYFYAKVILDDAVKVNTASMFLTDIALL
;
A
#
# COMPACT_ATOMS: atom_id res chain seq x y z
N VAL A 1 -29.09 -1.07 -17.02
CA VAL A 1 -29.88 0.17 -17.14
C VAL A 1 -29.89 0.54 -18.62
N SER A 2 -30.75 -0.13 -19.39
CA SER A 2 -31.93 0.48 -20.08
C SER A 2 -31.46 1.40 -21.22
N LEU A 3 -31.32 0.99 -22.49
CA LEU A 3 -32.23 0.30 -23.41
C LEU A 3 -33.47 1.15 -23.74
N GLU A 4 -33.34 2.08 -24.69
CA GLU A 4 -34.46 2.61 -25.47
C GLU A 4 -34.18 2.43 -26.96
N ARG A 5 -34.90 1.46 -27.53
CA ARG A 5 -35.28 1.40 -28.94
C ARG A 5 -36.39 2.40 -29.16
N THR A 6 -36.42 3.08 -30.31
CA THR A 6 -37.70 3.25 -31.00
C THR A 6 -37.51 3.33 -32.52
N ASP A 7 -38.05 2.32 -33.17
CA ASP A 7 -38.16 2.12 -34.60
C ASP A 7 -39.02 3.19 -35.29
N ARG A 8 -38.67 3.51 -36.55
CA ARG A 8 -39.64 4.06 -37.50
C ARG A 8 -39.32 3.66 -38.94
N LEU A 9 -39.32 2.35 -39.21
CA LEU A 9 -39.45 1.81 -40.56
C LEU A 9 -40.94 1.77 -40.94
N ARG A 10 -41.32 2.54 -41.96
CA ARG A 10 -42.68 2.59 -42.51
C ARG A 10 -42.67 1.78 -43.82
N LEU A 11 -43.17 0.55 -43.78
CA LEU A 11 -43.40 -0.29 -44.97
C LEU A 11 -44.90 -0.55 -45.16
N HIS A 12 -45.26 -0.69 -46.44
CA HIS A 12 -46.49 -1.19 -47.02
C HIS A 12 -47.73 -0.27 -47.12
N GLY A 13 -47.86 0.33 -48.29
CA GLY A 13 -49.15 0.50 -48.98
C GLY A 13 -49.05 -0.17 -50.35
N SER A 14 -49.43 -1.45 -50.42
CA SER A 14 -49.70 -2.16 -51.67
C SER A 14 -51.01 -1.61 -52.24
N GLN A 15 -50.96 -0.93 -53.38
CA GLN A 15 -52.17 -0.55 -54.12
C GLN A 15 -52.20 -1.30 -55.45
N GLU A 16 -53.24 -2.08 -55.54
CA GLU A 16 -53.59 -3.06 -56.55
C GLU A 16 -53.96 -2.38 -57.87
N LYS A 17 -53.57 -3.04 -58.96
CA LYS A 17 -53.74 -2.62 -60.34
C LYS A 17 -55.21 -2.35 -60.67
N ARG A 18 -55.51 -1.18 -61.25
CA ARG A 18 -56.65 -1.02 -62.17
C ARG A 18 -56.14 -0.52 -63.51
N PHE A 19 -56.08 -1.44 -64.47
CA PHE A 19 -55.78 -1.20 -65.86
C PHE A 19 -57.02 -0.54 -66.49
N ASN A 20 -56.98 0.77 -66.73
CA ASN A 20 -57.98 1.46 -67.55
C ASN A 20 -57.36 1.71 -68.94
N PRO A 21 -57.88 1.12 -70.02
CA PRO A 21 -57.43 1.44 -71.36
C PRO A 21 -58.07 2.77 -71.76
N VAL A 22 -57.45 3.88 -71.39
CA VAL A 22 -57.76 5.16 -72.03
C VAL A 22 -57.15 5.09 -73.42
N THR A 23 -58.04 4.95 -74.40
CA THR A 23 -57.82 5.13 -75.83
C THR A 23 -57.03 6.41 -76.07
N SER A 24 -55.71 6.30 -76.17
CA SER A 24 -54.84 7.37 -76.64
C SER A 24 -54.99 7.45 -78.15
N GLY A 25 -55.66 8.51 -78.60
CA GLY A 25 -55.74 8.89 -79.99
C GLY A 25 -54.35 8.85 -80.61
N ILE A 26 -54.24 8.09 -81.70
CA ILE A 26 -53.04 8.01 -82.52
C ILE A 26 -52.81 9.41 -83.08
N ARG A 27 -51.98 10.20 -82.41
CA ARG A 27 -51.38 11.39 -83.00
C ARG A 27 -50.28 10.86 -83.92
N THR A 28 -50.62 10.64 -85.18
CA THR A 28 -49.65 10.36 -86.24
C THR A 28 -48.70 11.55 -86.35
N ILE A 29 -47.57 11.47 -85.65
CA ILE A 29 -46.41 12.29 -85.93
C ILE A 29 -45.88 11.75 -87.26
N GLY A 30 -46.09 12.52 -88.33
CA GLY A 30 -45.68 12.16 -89.68
C GLY A 30 -44.18 11.94 -89.76
N CYS A 31 -43.75 10.67 -89.65
CA CYS A 31 -42.42 10.26 -90.05
C CYS A 31 -42.40 10.21 -91.58
N LYS A 32 -41.76 11.21 -92.21
CA LYS A 32 -41.44 11.18 -93.64
C LYS A 32 -40.69 9.88 -93.96
N GLY A 33 -41.29 9.03 -94.81
CA GLY A 33 -40.65 7.83 -95.34
C GLY A 33 -41.38 6.50 -95.07
N THR A 34 -42.71 6.45 -95.18
CA THR A 34 -43.49 5.21 -95.03
C THR A 34 -44.36 4.95 -96.27
N VAL A 35 -43.73 4.64 -97.40
CA VAL A 35 -44.44 4.06 -98.55
C VAL A 35 -43.94 2.62 -98.71
N GLY A 36 -44.77 1.64 -98.36
CA GLY A 36 -44.56 0.22 -98.65
C GLY A 36 -44.17 -0.74 -97.49
N MET A 37 -44.12 -0.30 -96.22
CA MET A 37 -43.73 -1.20 -95.10
C MET A 37 -44.90 -2.04 -94.56
N SER A 38 -44.63 -3.29 -94.19
CA SER A 38 -45.59 -4.18 -93.51
C SER A 38 -45.75 -3.83 -92.02
N LYS A 39 -46.85 -4.26 -91.39
CA LYS A 39 -47.11 -4.03 -89.96
C LYS A 39 -45.99 -4.59 -89.06
N GLU A 40 -45.46 -5.76 -89.42
CA GLU A 40 -44.38 -6.40 -88.67
C GLU A 40 -43.07 -5.59 -88.72
N GLU A 41 -42.76 -4.97 -89.86
CA GLU A 41 -41.59 -4.10 -90.01
C GLU A 41 -41.71 -2.81 -89.17
N PHE A 42 -42.91 -2.24 -89.09
CA PHE A 42 -43.18 -1.07 -88.26
C PHE A 42 -42.98 -1.38 -86.77
N GLU A 43 -43.58 -2.48 -86.28
CA GLU A 43 -43.45 -2.91 -84.88
C GLU A 43 -41.99 -3.22 -84.53
N GLN A 44 -41.26 -3.92 -85.40
CA GLN A 44 -39.83 -4.16 -85.18
C GLN A 44 -39.02 -2.86 -85.13
N ARG A 45 -39.31 -1.90 -86.01
CA ARG A 45 -38.60 -0.61 -86.04
C ARG A 45 -38.91 0.23 -84.81
N TRP A 46 -40.16 0.21 -84.35
CA TRP A 46 -40.60 0.89 -83.13
C TRP A 46 -39.96 0.26 -81.89
N ALA A 47 -39.97 -1.07 -81.78
CA ALA A 47 -39.31 -1.81 -80.70
C ALA A 47 -37.80 -1.50 -80.65
N ARG A 48 -37.11 -1.49 -81.79
CA ARG A 48 -35.69 -1.10 -81.87
C ARG A 48 -35.46 0.34 -81.42
N LYS A 49 -36.39 1.27 -81.70
CA LYS A 49 -36.28 2.66 -81.27
C LYS A 49 -36.47 2.80 -79.77
N SER A 50 -37.51 2.17 -79.22
CA SER A 50 -37.79 2.16 -77.78
C SER A 50 -36.62 1.54 -76.99
N LEU A 51 -36.04 0.45 -77.48
CA LEU A 51 -34.85 -0.16 -76.86
C LEU A 51 -33.66 0.80 -76.87
N ARG A 52 -33.42 1.54 -77.96
CA ARG A 52 -32.35 2.55 -78.01
C ARG A 52 -32.56 3.68 -77.02
N GLU A 53 -33.79 4.17 -76.88
CA GLU A 53 -34.13 5.21 -75.90
C GLU A 53 -33.88 4.71 -74.46
N MET A 54 -34.32 3.50 -74.13
CA MET A 54 -34.05 2.89 -72.82
C MET A 54 -32.55 2.69 -72.56
N LEU A 55 -31.80 2.21 -73.56
CA LEU A 55 -30.35 2.05 -73.44
C LEU A 55 -29.66 3.39 -73.18
N SER A 56 -30.09 4.46 -73.85
CA SER A 56 -29.57 5.81 -73.62
C SER A 56 -29.84 6.30 -72.19
N THR A 57 -31.01 6.01 -71.63
CA THR A 57 -31.32 6.35 -70.23
C THR A 57 -30.48 5.55 -69.24
N VAL A 58 -30.25 4.26 -69.50
CA VAL A 58 -29.38 3.44 -68.66
C VAL A 58 -27.95 3.95 -68.69
N ASP A 59 -27.44 4.33 -69.87
CA ASP A 59 -26.09 4.86 -70.06
C ASP A 59 -25.87 6.13 -69.21
N GLU A 60 -26.82 7.08 -69.27
CA GLU A 60 -26.78 8.30 -68.47
C GLU A 60 -26.81 8.01 -66.96
N HIS A 61 -27.56 6.99 -66.53
CA HIS A 61 -27.60 6.59 -65.12
C HIS A 61 -26.31 5.91 -64.67
N VAL A 62 -25.64 5.15 -65.55
CA VAL A 62 -24.33 4.54 -65.28
C VAL A 62 -23.28 5.63 -65.13
N GLU A 63 -23.25 6.63 -66.02
CA GLU A 63 -22.33 7.76 -65.93
C GLU A 63 -22.47 8.51 -64.58
N LYS A 64 -23.71 8.81 -64.16
CA LYS A 64 -23.98 9.44 -62.85
C LYS A 64 -23.56 8.56 -61.67
N LEU A 65 -23.76 7.24 -61.79
CA LEU A 65 -23.36 6.30 -60.76
C LEU A 65 -21.83 6.25 -60.63
N GLU A 66 -21.11 6.21 -61.74
CA GLU A 66 -19.65 6.25 -61.79
C GLU A 66 -19.09 7.52 -61.15
N GLU A 67 -19.66 8.69 -61.46
CA GLU A 67 -19.30 9.96 -60.82
C GLU A 67 -19.52 9.91 -59.30
N SER A 68 -20.72 9.51 -58.85
CA SER A 68 -21.02 9.42 -57.42
C SER A 68 -20.15 8.40 -56.67
N MET A 69 -19.69 7.36 -57.36
CA MET A 69 -18.79 6.36 -56.80
C MET A 69 -17.38 6.90 -56.63
N GLU A 70 -16.91 7.76 -57.55
CA GLU A 70 -15.61 8.42 -57.39
C GLU A 70 -15.65 9.43 -56.24
N ASP A 71 -16.72 10.22 -56.09
CA ASP A 71 -16.94 11.09 -54.91
C ASP A 71 -16.94 10.29 -53.60
N ALA A 72 -17.63 9.15 -53.57
CA ALA A 72 -17.69 8.29 -52.38
C ALA A 72 -16.31 7.72 -52.02
N LYS A 73 -15.49 7.40 -53.02
CA LYS A 73 -14.12 6.90 -52.85
C LYS A 73 -13.19 7.99 -52.32
N GLU A 74 -13.32 9.23 -52.78
CA GLU A 74 -12.57 10.36 -52.24
C GLU A 74 -12.89 10.58 -50.75
N LEU A 75 -14.16 10.58 -50.38
CA LEU A 75 -14.59 10.70 -48.99
C LEU A 75 -14.08 9.54 -48.12
N TYR A 76 -14.09 8.31 -48.64
CA TYR A 76 -13.57 7.15 -47.93
C TYR A 76 -12.06 7.29 -47.65
N ASN A 77 -11.30 7.78 -48.63
CA ASN A 77 -9.87 8.02 -48.46
C ASN A 77 -9.59 9.11 -47.42
N ALA A 78 -10.30 10.24 -47.50
CA ALA A 78 -10.18 11.33 -46.54
C ALA A 78 -10.55 10.90 -45.11
N LEU A 79 -11.56 10.04 -44.96
CA LEU A 79 -11.91 9.45 -43.66
C LEU A 79 -10.81 8.53 -43.15
N GLY A 80 -10.19 7.74 -44.04
CA GLY A 80 -9.03 6.90 -43.72
C GLY A 80 -7.87 7.71 -43.15
N GLU A 81 -7.50 8.80 -43.82
CA GLU A 81 -6.46 9.73 -43.37
C GLU A 81 -6.79 10.37 -42.00
N SER A 82 -8.05 10.79 -41.81
CA SER A 82 -8.49 11.37 -40.53
C SER A 82 -8.43 10.37 -39.37
N ILE A 83 -8.79 9.10 -39.61
CA ILE A 83 -8.67 8.03 -38.61
C ILE A 83 -7.21 7.75 -38.29
N ASP A 84 -6.33 7.80 -39.30
CA ASP A 84 -4.91 7.58 -39.14
C ASP A 84 -4.24 8.67 -38.29
N ASP A 85 -4.57 9.93 -38.56
CA ASP A 85 -4.12 11.10 -37.78
C ASP A 85 -4.63 11.03 -36.33
N LEU A 86 -5.92 10.76 -36.14
CA LEU A 86 -6.49 10.62 -34.80
C LEU A 86 -5.80 9.52 -34.00
N ARG A 87 -5.49 8.39 -34.64
CA ARG A 87 -4.76 7.28 -34.01
C ARG A 87 -3.33 7.67 -33.63
N GLU A 88 -2.66 8.51 -34.41
CA GLU A 88 -1.33 9.04 -34.08
C GLU A 88 -1.39 10.00 -32.89
N GLN A 89 -2.32 10.96 -32.90
CA GLN A 89 -2.54 11.87 -31.78
C GLN A 89 -2.81 11.13 -30.47
N PHE A 90 -3.63 10.07 -30.51
CA PHE A 90 -3.88 9.24 -29.32
C PHE A 90 -2.63 8.51 -28.85
N ARG A 91 -1.81 7.97 -29.77
CA ARG A 91 -0.55 7.32 -29.40
C ARG A 91 0.40 8.31 -28.72
N ASP A 92 0.56 9.50 -29.30
CA ASP A 92 1.43 10.54 -28.75
C ASP A 92 0.94 11.02 -27.39
N PHE A 93 -0.37 11.23 -27.24
CA PHE A 93 -0.98 11.57 -25.96
C PHE A 93 -0.72 10.51 -24.90
N VAL A 94 -0.92 9.23 -25.23
CA VAL A 94 -0.65 8.11 -24.31
C VAL A 94 0.83 8.06 -23.95
N ILE A 95 1.74 8.22 -24.91
CA ILE A 95 3.18 8.24 -24.66
C ILE A 95 3.54 9.40 -23.72
N MET A 96 3.04 10.61 -24.00
CA MET A 96 3.27 11.80 -23.18
C MET A 96 2.78 11.61 -21.74
N CYS A 97 1.55 11.09 -21.55
CA CYS A 97 1.02 10.84 -20.22
C CYS A 97 1.84 9.80 -19.46
N LEU A 98 2.27 8.72 -20.13
CA LEU A 98 3.07 7.68 -19.50
C LEU A 98 4.48 8.17 -19.14
N THR A 99 5.14 8.94 -20.02
CA THR A 99 6.47 9.51 -19.74
C THR A 99 6.41 10.54 -18.63
N PHE A 100 5.42 11.44 -18.64
CA PHE A 100 5.23 12.43 -17.58
C PHE A 100 5.04 11.77 -16.19
N ASN A 101 4.18 10.75 -16.11
CA ASN A 101 3.95 10.04 -14.86
C ASN A 101 5.20 9.27 -14.41
N ARG A 102 5.92 8.63 -15.36
CA ARG A 102 7.20 7.96 -15.08
C ARG A 102 8.21 8.93 -14.49
N ASP A 103 8.40 10.09 -15.11
CA ASP A 103 9.37 11.09 -14.68
C ASP A 103 9.03 11.68 -13.31
N ASN A 104 7.75 11.92 -13.03
CA ASN A 104 7.31 12.39 -11.72
C ASN A 104 7.55 11.35 -10.62
N MET A 105 7.24 10.08 -10.87
CA MET A 105 7.51 8.99 -9.93
C MET A 105 9.01 8.81 -9.73
N GLN A 106 9.82 8.89 -10.79
CA GLN A 106 11.26 8.78 -10.73
C GLN A 106 11.86 9.90 -9.86
N LYS A 107 11.46 11.15 -10.08
CA LYS A 107 11.87 12.31 -9.27
C LYS A 107 11.53 12.13 -7.79
N LEU A 108 10.31 11.68 -7.48
CA LEU A 108 9.88 11.43 -6.11
C LEU A 108 10.73 10.34 -5.45
N LEU A 109 10.92 9.21 -6.13
CA LEU A 109 11.74 8.09 -5.65
C LEU A 109 13.19 8.51 -5.40
N ASP A 110 13.80 9.28 -6.30
CA ASP A 110 15.17 9.73 -6.14
C ASP A 110 15.30 10.72 -4.98
N SER A 111 14.29 11.57 -4.76
CA SER A 111 14.26 12.49 -3.62
C SER A 111 14.18 11.76 -2.28
N GLU A 112 13.33 10.73 -2.18
CA GLU A 112 13.20 9.93 -0.95
C GLU A 112 14.42 9.02 -0.74
N ARG A 113 14.98 8.45 -1.80
CA ARG A 113 16.25 7.71 -1.73
C ARG A 113 17.37 8.59 -1.18
N LYS A 114 17.47 9.83 -1.65
CA LYS A 114 18.47 10.79 -1.17
C LYS A 114 18.29 11.08 0.32
N LYS A 115 17.08 11.44 0.76
CA LYS A 115 16.77 11.67 2.18
C LYS A 115 17.08 10.46 3.06
N LEU A 116 16.74 9.26 2.58
CA LEU A 116 17.00 8.02 3.31
C LEU A 116 18.52 7.77 3.46
N THR A 117 19.29 8.05 2.42
CA THR A 117 20.75 7.93 2.42
C THR A 117 21.37 8.90 3.42
N GLU A 118 20.98 10.18 3.36
CA GLU A 118 21.45 11.23 4.28
C GLU A 118 21.14 10.88 5.75
N ARG A 119 19.92 10.40 6.03
CA ARG A 119 19.54 9.96 7.37
C ARG A 119 20.34 8.73 7.83
N ASN A 120 20.61 7.79 6.93
CA ASN A 120 21.38 6.59 7.26
C ASN A 120 22.85 6.93 7.56
N ASP A 121 23.44 7.86 6.82
CA ASP A 121 24.80 8.36 7.08
C ASP A 121 24.87 9.12 8.41
N ALA A 122 23.88 9.97 8.70
CA ALA A 122 23.78 10.66 9.98
C ALA A 122 23.61 9.69 11.16
N PHE A 123 22.76 8.66 11.00
CA PHE A 123 22.58 7.61 12.01
C PHE A 123 23.87 6.83 12.23
N LYS A 124 24.58 6.46 11.16
CA LYS A 124 25.87 5.79 11.24
C LYS A 124 26.90 6.64 11.99
N ALA A 125 26.95 7.95 11.73
CA ALA A 125 27.82 8.87 12.46
C ALA A 125 27.46 8.94 13.95
N MET A 126 26.17 9.04 14.28
CA MET A 126 25.70 9.05 15.67
C MET A 126 26.06 7.76 16.43
N VAL A 127 25.89 6.60 15.78
CA VAL A 127 26.27 5.31 16.35
C VAL A 127 27.78 5.22 16.59
N MET A 128 28.61 5.74 15.69
CA MET A 128 30.06 5.79 15.89
C MET A 128 30.44 6.69 17.08
N ALA A 129 29.86 7.89 17.18
CA ALA A 129 30.11 8.80 18.29
C ALA A 129 29.69 8.19 19.64
N LEU A 130 28.51 7.57 19.70
CA LEU A 130 28.04 6.89 20.91
C LEU A 130 28.95 5.71 21.28
N LYS A 131 29.45 4.97 20.28
CA LYS A 131 30.41 3.88 20.51
C LYS A 131 31.72 4.39 21.10
N GLU A 132 32.22 5.54 20.64
CA GLU A 132 33.43 6.16 21.19
C GLU A 132 33.21 6.64 22.63
N GLU A 133 32.08 7.30 22.92
CA GLU A 133 31.73 7.76 24.27
C GLU A 133 31.57 6.59 25.26
N THR A 134 30.89 5.52 24.84
CA THR A 134 30.71 4.31 25.65
C THR A 134 32.04 3.60 25.90
N MET A 135 32.95 3.56 24.93
CA MET A 135 34.31 3.05 25.14
C MET A 135 35.10 3.90 26.13
N ALA A 136 35.07 5.22 25.99
CA ALA A 136 35.78 6.15 26.89
C ALA A 136 35.28 6.03 28.34
N THR A 137 33.96 5.99 28.55
CA THR A 137 33.36 5.81 29.88
C THR A 137 33.69 4.45 30.48
N THR A 138 33.66 3.38 29.68
CA THR A 138 34.04 2.02 30.14
C THR A 138 35.51 1.96 30.59
N MET A 139 36.42 2.61 29.85
CA MET A 139 37.83 2.71 30.23
C MET A 139 38.02 3.50 31.52
N ALA A 140 37.36 4.65 31.66
CA ALA A 140 37.44 5.48 32.86
C ALA A 140 36.92 4.74 34.12
N LEU A 141 35.80 4.02 33.99
CA LEU A 141 35.27 3.19 35.08
C LEU A 141 36.23 2.06 35.45
N SER A 142 36.83 1.38 34.47
CA SER A 142 37.81 0.32 34.73
C SER A 142 39.05 0.83 35.48
N ILE A 143 39.54 2.03 35.13
CA ILE A 143 40.64 2.67 35.86
C ILE A 143 40.24 2.94 37.31
N ARG A 144 39.06 3.53 37.54
CA ARG A 144 38.61 3.86 38.90
C ARG A 144 38.37 2.63 39.76
N ILE A 145 37.87 1.54 39.18
CA ILE A 145 37.72 0.25 39.87
C ILE A 145 39.10 -0.24 40.34
N ASN A 146 40.11 -0.26 39.46
CA ASN A 146 41.46 -0.70 39.83
C ASN A 146 42.09 0.18 40.93
N GLU A 147 41.89 1.50 40.89
CA GLU A 147 42.34 2.41 41.94
C GLU A 147 41.68 2.10 43.28
N LEU A 148 40.34 1.94 43.29
CA LEU A 148 39.58 1.63 44.50
C LEU A 148 39.94 0.25 45.06
N GLU A 149 40.17 -0.75 44.21
CA GLU A 149 40.67 -2.07 44.63
C GLU A 149 42.06 -1.95 45.28
N GLY A 150 42.94 -1.10 44.75
CA GLY A 150 44.24 -0.79 45.36
C GLY A 150 44.12 -0.08 46.71
N GLU A 151 43.27 0.94 46.81
CA GLU A 151 42.99 1.64 48.08
C GLU A 151 42.39 0.69 49.13
N LEU A 152 41.48 -0.20 48.73
CA LEU A 152 40.88 -1.21 49.60
C LEU A 152 41.92 -2.20 50.13
N ALA A 153 42.85 -2.65 49.29
CA ALA A 153 43.94 -3.54 49.70
C ALA A 153 44.84 -2.89 50.78
N LEU A 154 45.20 -1.61 50.60
CA LEU A 154 45.97 -0.85 51.58
C LEU A 154 45.19 -0.67 52.91
N CYS A 155 43.89 -0.37 52.83
CA CYS A 155 43.05 -0.25 54.03
C CYS A 155 42.95 -1.59 54.77
N GLN A 156 42.82 -2.70 54.05
CA GLN A 156 42.81 -4.04 54.64
C GLN A 156 44.13 -4.38 55.35
N GLU A 157 45.28 -3.96 54.83
CA GLU A 157 46.59 -4.20 55.47
C GLU A 157 46.73 -3.41 56.78
N VAL A 158 46.40 -2.10 56.77
CA VAL A 158 46.43 -1.25 57.97
C VAL A 158 45.42 -1.71 59.03
N VAL A 159 44.24 -2.16 58.60
CA VAL A 159 43.24 -2.75 59.49
C VAL A 159 43.71 -4.11 60.00
N GLY A 160 44.33 -4.96 59.19
CA GLY A 160 44.93 -6.22 59.64
C GLY A 160 45.99 -6.02 60.73
N GLU A 161 46.77 -4.94 60.65
CA GLU A 161 47.76 -4.58 61.66
C GLU A 161 47.12 -4.05 62.97
N ARG A 162 46.00 -3.31 62.89
CA ARG A 162 45.26 -2.83 64.08
C ARG A 162 44.27 -3.85 64.66
N VAL A 163 43.77 -4.79 63.86
CA VAL A 163 42.82 -5.84 64.28
C VAL A 163 43.52 -6.95 65.06
N SER A 164 44.86 -6.96 65.11
CA SER A 164 45.58 -7.70 66.15
C SER A 164 45.20 -7.24 67.58
N SER A 165 44.62 -6.04 67.75
CA SER A 165 44.13 -5.54 69.05
C SER A 165 42.61 -5.40 69.19
N VAL A 166 41.81 -5.71 68.17
CA VAL A 166 40.34 -5.75 68.27
C VAL A 166 39.84 -6.98 67.52
N VAL A 167 40.15 -8.14 68.10
CA VAL A 167 39.35 -9.34 67.87
C VAL A 167 37.99 -9.06 68.50
N PHE A 168 36.99 -8.68 67.70
CA PHE A 168 35.61 -8.96 68.09
C PHE A 168 35.46 -10.48 67.98
N SER A 169 35.77 -11.15 69.08
CA SER A 169 35.46 -12.54 69.31
C SER A 169 33.96 -12.69 69.06
N TYR A 170 33.61 -13.37 67.98
CA TYR A 170 32.23 -13.82 67.71
C TYR A 170 31.71 -14.75 68.84
N GLU A 171 32.62 -15.20 69.71
CA GLU A 171 32.35 -15.85 70.99
C GLU A 171 31.69 -14.95 72.06
N ASP A 172 31.86 -13.62 72.05
CA ASP A 172 31.27 -12.72 73.06
C ASP A 172 29.93 -12.11 72.62
N VAL A 173 29.17 -12.82 71.79
CA VAL A 173 27.74 -12.55 71.66
C VAL A 173 27.08 -12.93 72.98
N LEU A 174 26.99 -11.96 73.89
CA LEU A 174 26.34 -12.08 75.19
C LEU A 174 24.96 -12.73 75.01
N LYS A 175 24.80 -13.94 75.56
CA LYS A 175 23.51 -14.64 75.53
C LYS A 175 22.41 -13.70 76.03
N PRO A 176 21.28 -13.58 75.30
CA PRO A 176 20.18 -12.72 75.71
C PRO A 176 19.71 -13.06 77.11
N LYS A 177 19.32 -12.03 77.87
CA LYS A 177 18.73 -12.22 79.19
C LYS A 177 17.33 -12.80 79.04
N GLU A 178 17.01 -13.79 79.87
CA GLU A 178 15.69 -14.41 79.91
C GLU A 178 14.58 -13.40 80.26
N PHE A 179 13.40 -13.58 79.65
CA PHE A 179 12.22 -12.77 79.87
C PHE A 179 11.20 -13.50 80.74
N VAL A 180 10.98 -12.98 81.94
CA VAL A 180 10.13 -13.58 82.98
C VAL A 180 8.63 -13.31 82.84
N GLY A 181 8.20 -12.64 81.76
CA GLY A 181 6.77 -12.33 81.54
C GLY A 181 6.25 -11.05 82.21
N THR A 182 7.11 -10.08 82.51
CA THR A 182 6.68 -8.80 83.08
C THR A 182 5.78 -8.03 82.11
N ARG A 183 4.62 -7.53 82.58
CA ARG A 183 3.67 -6.68 81.82
C ARG A 183 4.18 -5.23 81.64
N SER A 184 5.43 -5.07 81.21
CA SER A 184 6.07 -3.79 80.89
C SER A 184 6.48 -3.80 79.43
N ALA A 185 5.93 -2.87 78.64
CA ALA A 185 6.24 -2.73 77.22
C ALA A 185 7.74 -2.49 76.98
N CYS A 186 8.39 -1.72 77.86
CA CYS A 186 9.83 -1.46 77.77
C CYS A 186 10.66 -2.75 77.91
N ASN A 187 10.29 -3.62 78.85
CA ASN A 187 11.01 -4.89 79.06
C ASN A 187 10.80 -5.85 77.89
N MET A 188 9.59 -5.89 77.32
CA MET A 188 9.26 -6.71 76.16
C MET A 188 10.05 -6.24 74.92
N VAL A 189 10.05 -4.94 74.65
CA VAL A 189 10.80 -4.37 73.51
C VAL A 189 12.30 -4.61 73.65
N ASN A 190 12.84 -4.45 74.86
CA ASN A 190 14.26 -4.72 75.13
C ASN A 190 14.63 -6.20 74.94
N PHE A 191 13.74 -7.13 75.29
CA PHE A 191 13.94 -8.55 75.03
C PHE A 191 13.96 -8.85 73.53
N LEU A 192 12.96 -8.36 72.78
CA LEU A 192 12.87 -8.55 71.34
C LEU A 192 14.11 -8.01 70.61
N TRP A 193 14.56 -6.80 70.97
CA TRP A 193 15.78 -6.24 70.40
C TRP A 193 17.02 -7.11 70.65
N ARG A 194 17.17 -7.65 71.87
CA ARG A 194 18.31 -8.50 72.24
C ARG A 194 18.29 -9.85 71.52
N ILE A 195 17.11 -10.47 71.38
CA ILE A 195 17.01 -11.78 70.72
C ILE A 195 17.16 -11.65 69.19
N GLU A 196 16.64 -10.58 68.59
CA GLU A 196 16.82 -10.28 67.16
C GLU A 196 18.31 -10.09 66.83
N ASN A 197 19.01 -9.29 67.64
CA ASN A 197 20.44 -9.06 67.46
C ASN A 197 21.26 -10.34 67.71
N TYR A 198 20.81 -11.21 68.62
CA TYR A 198 21.43 -12.52 68.83
C TYR A 198 21.28 -13.42 67.59
N PHE A 199 20.11 -13.43 66.94
CA PHE A 199 19.92 -14.19 65.70
C PHE A 199 20.78 -13.68 64.56
N TYR A 200 20.86 -12.36 64.40
CA TYR A 200 21.73 -11.75 63.41
C TYR A 200 23.20 -12.13 63.66
N ALA A 201 23.65 -12.01 64.92
CA ALA A 201 25.02 -12.31 65.30
C ALA A 201 25.35 -13.82 65.32
N LYS A 202 24.36 -14.72 65.40
CA LYS A 202 24.57 -16.18 65.28
C LYS A 202 24.22 -16.72 63.90
N VAL A 203 23.85 -15.85 62.95
CA VAL A 203 23.42 -16.20 61.59
C VAL A 203 22.28 -17.23 61.61
N ILE A 204 21.35 -17.09 62.56
CA ILE A 204 20.15 -17.92 62.64
C ILE A 204 19.11 -17.29 61.71
N LEU A 205 18.97 -17.83 60.51
CA LEU A 205 18.10 -17.28 59.46
C LEU A 205 16.73 -17.97 59.39
N ASP A 206 16.68 -19.26 59.73
CA ASP A 206 15.46 -20.06 59.67
C ASP A 206 14.47 -19.68 60.77
N ASP A 207 13.24 -19.34 60.40
CA ASP A 207 12.24 -18.83 61.33
C ASP A 207 11.76 -19.88 62.34
N ALA A 208 11.71 -21.17 61.96
CA ALA A 208 11.36 -22.23 62.90
C ALA A 208 12.45 -22.40 63.97
N VAL A 209 13.73 -22.29 63.58
CA VAL A 209 14.87 -22.29 64.51
C VAL A 209 14.89 -21.02 65.37
N LYS A 210 14.57 -19.84 64.82
CA LYS A 210 14.45 -18.60 65.62
C LYS A 210 13.37 -18.71 66.68
N VAL A 211 12.17 -19.18 66.32
CA VAL A 211 11.05 -19.34 67.27
C VAL A 211 11.42 -20.32 68.38
N ASN A 212 11.99 -21.48 68.03
CA ASN A 212 12.45 -22.46 69.01
C ASN A 212 13.54 -21.88 69.92
N THR A 213 14.51 -21.16 69.36
CA THR A 213 15.61 -20.56 70.12
C THR A 213 15.12 -19.42 71.03
N ALA A 214 14.23 -18.53 70.55
CA ALA A 214 13.63 -17.48 71.37
C ALA A 214 12.83 -18.05 72.54
N SER A 215 12.13 -19.18 72.32
CA SER A 215 11.35 -19.83 73.37
C SER A 215 12.21 -20.30 74.55
N MET A 216 13.48 -20.67 74.31
CA MET A 216 14.43 -21.04 75.37
C MET A 216 14.78 -19.88 76.30
N PHE A 217 14.52 -18.64 75.90
CA PHE A 217 14.77 -17.45 76.71
C PHE A 217 13.50 -16.86 77.34
N LEU A 218 12.35 -17.55 77.23
CA LEU A 218 11.14 -17.21 77.99
C LEU A 218 11.12 -18.04 79.28
N THR A 219 10.75 -17.42 80.40
CA THR A 219 10.68 -18.09 81.71
C THR A 219 9.48 -17.62 82.54
N ASP A 220 9.13 -18.39 83.57
CA ASP A 220 8.09 -18.06 84.56
C ASP A 220 6.74 -17.73 83.90
N ILE A 221 6.20 -16.53 84.11
CA ILE A 221 4.90 -16.09 83.59
C ILE A 221 4.90 -16.04 82.05
N ALA A 222 6.06 -15.94 81.39
CA ALA A 222 6.14 -15.96 79.93
C ALA A 222 5.99 -17.37 79.31
N LEU A 223 6.11 -18.44 80.10
CA LEU A 223 5.96 -19.83 79.65
C LEU A 223 4.59 -20.44 79.98
N LEU A 224 3.78 -19.77 80.82
CA LEU A 224 2.45 -20.21 81.27
C LEU A 224 1.34 -19.71 80.33
#